data_AF-A0A559J4H6-F1
#
_entry.id   AF-A0A559J4H6-F1
#
_cell.length_a   1.000
_cell.length_b   1.000
_cell.length_c   1.000
_cell.angle_alpha   90.00
_cell.angle_beta   90.00
_cell.angle_gamma   90.00
#
_symmetry.space_group_name_H-M   'P 1'
#
loop_
_entity.id
_entity.type
_entity.pdbx_description
1 polymer ?
#
loop_
_entity_poly.entity_id
_entity_poly.type
_entity_poly.pdbx_seq_one_letter_code
_entity_poly.pdbx_strand_id
1 'polypeptide(L)'
;MNVSVSSGSDFLSKAYFEELEALYKQIKMKNDRWYVFDGSSQIAATAVITRMISDLENDPDALINHESFNQYFIVFDKNIRKLDSITEQFHYFRNVLNSYGGAPKKLDEMIALAAEGKWKLFSSKYHMYNYKGMDGALNVKFISKDGRFEAVYNTGTGTLVSDPVNMGTYNYAPGSINPIKYLMHNRYDKIPWKKWGNTKEVSYQDINTFQSGHGSLRAKSNFKKVEEEIQLKKDTEL
;
A
#
# COMPACT_ATOMS: atom_id res chain seq x y z
N MET A 1 -29.78 -33.32 -14.31
CA MET A 1 -28.44 -33.62 -13.78
C MET A 1 -27.73 -32.30 -13.56
N ASN A 2 -27.62 -31.86 -12.30
CA ASN A 2 -26.83 -30.68 -11.95
C ASN A 2 -25.36 -31.10 -11.93
N VAL A 3 -24.61 -30.64 -12.91
CA VAL A 3 -23.15 -30.75 -12.91
C VAL A 3 -22.65 -29.68 -11.96
N SER A 4 -22.30 -30.05 -10.73
CA SER A 4 -21.54 -29.20 -9.82
C SER A 4 -20.18 -28.94 -10.47
N VAL A 5 -19.95 -27.69 -10.89
CA VAL A 5 -18.66 -27.24 -11.39
C VAL A 5 -17.63 -27.42 -10.27
N SER A 6 -16.49 -28.04 -10.58
CA SER A 6 -15.52 -28.51 -9.58
C SER A 6 -14.96 -27.35 -8.75
N SER A 7 -15.01 -27.58 -7.45
CA SER A 7 -14.48 -26.80 -6.32
C SER A 7 -13.07 -26.24 -6.57
N GLY A 8 -12.94 -24.91 -6.62
CA GLY A 8 -11.69 -24.26 -6.22
C GLY A 8 -11.48 -24.42 -4.71
N SER A 9 -10.24 -24.40 -4.24
CA SER A 9 -9.97 -24.33 -2.79
C SER A 9 -10.61 -23.11 -2.14
N ASP A 10 -10.97 -23.25 -0.86
CA ASP A 10 -11.50 -22.16 -0.06
C ASP A 10 -10.48 -21.01 -0.01
N PHE A 11 -10.95 -19.78 -0.27
CA PHE A 11 -10.10 -18.59 -0.28
C PHE A 11 -9.31 -18.45 1.03
N LEU A 12 -8.04 -18.05 0.94
CA LEU A 12 -7.11 -17.90 2.07
C LEU A 12 -6.72 -19.20 2.82
N SER A 13 -7.22 -20.37 2.41
CA SER A 13 -6.78 -21.66 2.93
C SER A 13 -5.32 -21.98 2.53
N LYS A 14 -4.72 -22.99 3.16
CA LYS A 14 -3.41 -23.51 2.71
C LYS A 14 -3.46 -23.98 1.25
N ALA A 15 -4.52 -24.70 0.88
CA ALA A 15 -4.71 -25.20 -0.48
C ALA A 15 -4.80 -24.07 -1.51
N TYR A 16 -5.41 -22.94 -1.15
CA TYR A 16 -5.45 -21.74 -1.98
C TYR A 16 -4.06 -21.25 -2.38
N PHE A 17 -3.15 -21.10 -1.42
CA PHE A 17 -1.79 -20.66 -1.73
C PHE A 17 -0.98 -21.69 -2.52
N GLU A 18 -1.23 -22.99 -2.30
CA GLU A 18 -0.64 -24.07 -3.11
C GLU A 18 -1.15 -24.02 -4.57
N GLU A 19 -2.44 -23.75 -4.77
CA GLU A 19 -3.02 -23.57 -6.09
C GLU A 19 -2.48 -22.32 -6.81
N LEU A 20 -2.25 -21.21 -6.10
CA LEU A 20 -1.61 -20.01 -6.69
C LEU A 20 -0.19 -20.31 -7.18
N GLU A 21 0.60 -21.04 -6.39
CA GLU A 21 1.96 -21.42 -6.77
C GLU A 21 1.95 -22.44 -7.93
N ALA A 22 1.00 -23.38 -7.95
CA ALA A 22 0.81 -24.29 -9.06
C ALA A 22 0.40 -23.56 -10.35
N LEU A 23 -0.52 -22.58 -10.26
CA LEU A 23 -0.93 -21.71 -11.35
C LEU A 23 0.27 -20.95 -11.93
N TYR A 24 1.08 -20.34 -11.05
CA TYR A 24 2.31 -19.65 -11.47
C TYR A 24 3.23 -20.57 -12.25
N LYS A 25 3.55 -21.76 -11.72
CA LYS A 25 4.44 -22.74 -12.35
C LYS A 25 3.90 -23.21 -13.70
N GLN A 26 2.60 -23.54 -13.76
CA GLN A 26 1.98 -24.03 -14.98
C GLN A 26 2.00 -22.99 -16.10
N ILE A 27 1.63 -21.74 -15.79
CA ILE A 27 1.63 -20.66 -16.78
C ILE A 27 3.05 -20.30 -17.19
N LYS A 28 3.99 -20.23 -16.23
CA LYS A 28 5.39 -19.96 -16.54
C LYS A 28 5.93 -21.01 -17.51
N MET A 29 5.76 -22.30 -17.20
CA MET A 29 6.25 -23.40 -18.04
C MET A 29 5.63 -23.39 -19.45
N LYS A 30 4.33 -23.09 -19.57
CA LYS A 30 3.65 -23.01 -20.88
C LYS A 30 4.13 -21.85 -21.75
N ASN A 31 4.65 -20.79 -21.13
CA ASN A 31 5.09 -19.59 -21.81
C ASN A 31 6.61 -19.45 -21.84
N ASP A 32 7.34 -20.43 -21.29
CA ASP A 32 8.79 -20.43 -21.20
C ASP A 32 9.37 -20.48 -22.63
N ARG A 33 10.28 -19.56 -22.92
CA ARG A 33 10.95 -19.46 -24.22
C ARG A 33 12.45 -19.47 -24.00
N TRP A 34 13.19 -20.14 -24.88
CA TRP A 34 14.65 -20.37 -24.77
C TRP A 34 15.52 -19.08 -24.76
N TYR A 35 14.97 -17.92 -25.13
CA TYR A 35 15.76 -16.69 -25.34
C TYR A 35 15.76 -15.72 -24.14
N VAL A 36 16.78 -14.83 -24.13
CA VAL A 36 17.21 -13.94 -23.02
C VAL A 36 16.11 -13.00 -22.47
N PHE A 37 15.02 -12.79 -23.21
CA PHE A 37 13.85 -12.02 -22.76
C PHE A 37 12.62 -12.93 -22.64
N ASP A 38 12.67 -13.84 -21.67
CA ASP A 38 11.53 -14.69 -21.35
C ASP A 38 10.52 -13.94 -20.46
N GLY A 39 9.40 -13.52 -21.06
CA GLY A 39 8.28 -12.87 -20.37
C GLY A 39 7.41 -13.83 -19.54
N SER A 40 7.70 -15.13 -19.54
CA SER A 40 6.87 -16.15 -18.88
C SER A 40 6.60 -15.86 -17.40
N SER A 41 7.59 -15.36 -16.67
CA SER A 41 7.45 -15.02 -15.25
C SER A 41 6.47 -13.87 -15.04
N GLN A 42 6.44 -12.89 -15.95
CA GLN A 42 5.54 -11.75 -15.86
C GLN A 42 4.10 -12.16 -16.18
N ILE A 43 3.92 -12.99 -17.20
CA ILE A 43 2.61 -13.56 -17.56
C ILE A 43 2.06 -14.40 -16.40
N ALA A 44 2.88 -15.27 -15.81
CA ALA A 44 2.51 -16.09 -14.67
C ALA A 44 2.17 -15.26 -13.42
N ALA A 45 2.99 -14.27 -13.09
CA ALA A 45 2.74 -13.37 -11.96
C ALA A 45 1.46 -12.56 -12.15
N THR A 46 1.21 -12.08 -13.36
CA THR A 46 -0.01 -11.33 -13.71
C THR A 46 -1.25 -12.19 -13.48
N ALA A 47 -1.24 -13.46 -13.92
CA ALA A 47 -2.35 -14.38 -13.70
C ALA A 47 -2.63 -14.63 -12.20
N VAL A 48 -1.58 -14.78 -11.39
CA VAL A 48 -1.72 -14.94 -9.93
C VAL A 48 -2.31 -13.67 -9.31
N ILE A 49 -1.78 -12.49 -9.64
CA ILE A 49 -2.28 -11.21 -9.11
C ILE A 49 -3.75 -11.02 -9.48
N THR A 50 -4.11 -11.23 -10.75
CA THR A 50 -5.49 -11.08 -11.22
C THR A 50 -6.44 -12.04 -10.50
N ARG A 51 -6.01 -13.28 -10.24
CA ARG A 51 -6.79 -14.22 -9.43
C ARG A 51 -6.97 -13.71 -8.01
N MET A 52 -5.90 -13.30 -7.32
CA MET A 52 -5.98 -12.76 -5.96
C MET A 52 -6.86 -11.51 -5.85
N ILE A 53 -6.78 -10.60 -6.84
CA ILE A 53 -7.66 -9.42 -6.93
C ILE A 53 -9.12 -9.88 -7.02
N SER A 54 -9.44 -10.77 -7.97
CA SER A 54 -10.81 -11.25 -8.17
C SER A 54 -11.36 -11.96 -6.94
N ASP A 55 -10.56 -12.80 -6.29
CA ASP A 55 -10.99 -13.54 -5.10
C ASP A 55 -11.28 -12.58 -3.93
N LEU A 56 -10.43 -11.58 -3.72
CA LEU A 56 -10.66 -10.56 -2.70
C LEU A 56 -11.84 -9.63 -3.02
N GLU A 57 -12.06 -9.29 -4.29
CA GLU A 57 -13.23 -8.50 -4.70
C GLU A 57 -14.55 -9.27 -4.53
N ASN A 58 -14.51 -10.59 -4.66
CA ASN A 58 -15.67 -11.47 -4.44
C ASN A 58 -15.99 -11.67 -2.96
N ASP A 59 -14.99 -11.64 -2.08
CA ASP A 59 -15.17 -11.72 -0.62
C ASP A 59 -14.25 -10.72 0.11
N PRO A 60 -14.61 -9.42 0.14
CA PRO A 60 -13.77 -8.37 0.71
C PRO A 60 -13.53 -8.53 2.21
N ASP A 61 -14.49 -9.10 2.94
CA ASP A 61 -14.38 -9.21 4.39
C ASP A 61 -13.53 -10.42 4.81
N ALA A 62 -13.20 -11.35 3.90
CA ALA A 62 -12.45 -12.57 4.19
C ALA A 62 -11.08 -12.33 4.83
N LEU A 63 -10.41 -11.22 4.53
CA LEU A 63 -9.10 -10.91 5.12
C LEU A 63 -9.19 -10.42 6.57
N ILE A 64 -10.35 -9.89 7.00
CA ILE A 64 -10.50 -9.25 8.31
C ILE A 64 -10.29 -10.30 9.40
N ASN A 65 -9.27 -10.10 10.24
CA ASN A 65 -8.90 -11.00 11.33
C ASN A 65 -8.56 -12.45 10.91
N HIS A 66 -8.28 -12.69 9.62
CA HIS A 66 -7.94 -14.02 9.14
C HIS A 66 -6.48 -14.39 9.43
N GLU A 67 -6.21 -15.66 9.77
CA GLU A 67 -4.85 -16.13 10.10
C GLU A 67 -3.85 -15.95 8.93
N SER A 68 -4.31 -16.16 7.71
CA SER A 68 -3.56 -15.95 6.47
C SER A 68 -3.42 -14.48 6.03
N PHE A 69 -3.85 -13.50 6.83
CA PHE A 69 -3.77 -12.06 6.48
C PHE A 69 -2.38 -11.68 5.96
N ASN A 70 -1.34 -11.97 6.73
CA ASN A 70 0.04 -11.65 6.33
C ASN A 70 0.50 -12.43 5.09
N GLN A 71 0.07 -13.69 4.97
CA GLN A 71 0.43 -14.56 3.84
C GLN A 71 -0.12 -14.01 2.52
N TYR A 72 -1.35 -13.47 2.53
CA TYR A 72 -1.94 -12.83 1.36
C TYR A 72 -1.05 -11.70 0.82
N PHE A 73 -0.70 -10.71 1.66
CA PHE A 73 0.15 -9.59 1.25
C PHE A 73 1.56 -10.05 0.82
N ILE A 74 2.14 -11.04 1.51
CA ILE A 74 3.44 -11.62 1.13
C ILE A 74 3.40 -12.18 -0.29
N VAL A 75 2.38 -12.98 -0.62
CA VAL A 75 2.22 -13.59 -1.95
C VAL A 75 1.89 -12.54 -3.00
N PHE A 76 1.02 -11.59 -2.68
CA PHE A 76 0.65 -10.50 -3.58
C PHE A 76 1.87 -9.66 -3.96
N ASP A 77 2.60 -9.15 -2.96
CA ASP A 77 3.78 -8.32 -3.18
C ASP A 77 4.89 -9.09 -3.91
N LYS A 78 5.06 -10.38 -3.60
CA LYS A 78 6.03 -11.27 -4.29
C LYS A 78 5.75 -11.33 -5.78
N ASN A 79 4.48 -11.38 -6.19
CA ASN A 79 4.11 -11.44 -7.60
C ASN A 79 4.18 -10.07 -8.28
N ILE A 80 3.78 -8.98 -7.61
CA ILE A 80 3.97 -7.62 -8.13
C ILE A 80 5.44 -7.37 -8.47
N ARG A 81 6.35 -7.80 -7.59
CA ARG A 81 7.80 -7.61 -7.77
C ARG A 81 8.43 -8.47 -8.88
N LYS A 82 7.66 -9.32 -9.56
CA LYS A 82 8.07 -10.08 -10.75
C LYS A 82 7.71 -9.37 -12.05
N LEU A 83 6.90 -8.32 -12.01
CA LEU A 83 6.48 -7.57 -13.18
C LEU A 83 7.54 -6.55 -13.59
N ASP A 84 7.65 -6.26 -14.88
CA ASP A 84 8.57 -5.19 -15.30
C ASP A 84 8.07 -3.79 -14.97
N SER A 85 6.76 -3.63 -14.99
CA SER A 85 6.04 -2.45 -14.55
C SER A 85 4.65 -2.88 -14.09
N ILE A 86 4.05 -2.14 -13.16
CA ILE A 86 2.67 -2.39 -12.79
C ILE A 86 1.73 -1.72 -13.78
N THR A 87 0.57 -2.34 -13.99
CA THR A 87 -0.52 -1.76 -14.77
C THR A 87 -1.26 -0.69 -13.95
N GLU A 88 -2.06 0.13 -14.61
CA GLU A 88 -2.90 1.13 -13.94
C GLU A 88 -3.90 0.47 -12.98
N GLN A 89 -4.46 -0.68 -13.38
CA GLN A 89 -5.35 -1.47 -12.53
C GLN A 89 -4.66 -1.87 -11.22
N PHE A 90 -3.46 -2.46 -11.31
CA PHE A 90 -2.70 -2.86 -10.12
C PHE A 90 -2.26 -1.65 -9.31
N HIS A 91 -1.93 -0.53 -9.95
CA HIS A 91 -1.62 0.70 -9.24
C HIS A 91 -2.80 1.17 -8.38
N TYR A 92 -4.01 1.30 -8.93
CA TYR A 92 -5.15 1.78 -8.13
C TYR A 92 -5.69 0.74 -7.15
N PHE A 93 -5.49 -0.56 -7.41
CA PHE A 93 -5.84 -1.62 -6.45
C PHE A 93 -5.09 -1.49 -5.12
N ARG A 94 -3.94 -0.79 -5.09
CA ARG A 94 -3.22 -0.49 -3.84
C ARG A 94 -4.10 0.27 -2.83
N ASN A 95 -5.08 1.05 -3.29
CA ASN A 95 -5.98 1.77 -2.41
C ASN A 95 -6.96 0.82 -1.70
N VAL A 96 -7.39 -0.24 -2.38
CA VAL A 96 -8.17 -1.34 -1.79
C VAL A 96 -7.30 -2.07 -0.77
N LEU A 97 -6.06 -2.43 -1.11
CA LEU A 97 -5.16 -3.05 -0.15
C LEU A 97 -4.91 -2.17 1.08
N ASN A 98 -4.81 -0.84 0.91
CA ASN A 98 -4.53 0.07 2.02
C ASN A 98 -5.66 0.10 3.07
N SER A 99 -6.91 -0.20 2.69
CA SER A 99 -8.05 -0.18 3.63
C SER A 99 -7.94 -1.25 4.72
N TYR A 100 -7.22 -2.34 4.45
CA TYR A 100 -6.97 -3.43 5.40
C TYR A 100 -5.89 -3.10 6.43
N GLY A 101 -5.24 -1.94 6.34
CA GLY A 101 -4.14 -1.56 7.24
C GLY A 101 -4.57 -1.34 8.69
N GLY A 102 -5.87 -1.18 8.96
CA GLY A 102 -6.38 -0.94 10.31
C GLY A 102 -6.02 0.44 10.88
N ALA A 103 -5.78 1.43 10.02
CA ALA A 103 -5.54 2.80 10.45
C ALA A 103 -6.81 3.41 11.08
N PRO A 104 -6.76 3.95 12.32
CA PRO A 104 -7.92 4.55 12.96
C PRO A 104 -8.37 5.83 12.27
N LYS A 105 -9.61 6.28 12.50
CA LYS A 105 -10.11 7.52 11.88
C LYS A 105 -9.55 8.78 12.54
N LYS A 106 -9.07 8.69 13.78
CA LYS A 106 -8.61 9.80 14.60
C LYS A 106 -7.10 9.76 14.81
N LEU A 107 -6.49 10.95 14.82
CA LEU A 107 -5.04 11.11 15.01
C LEU A 107 -4.59 10.60 16.39
N ASP A 108 -5.34 10.89 17.45
CA ASP A 108 -4.97 10.48 18.82
C ASP A 108 -4.86 8.95 18.97
N GLU A 109 -5.77 8.22 18.32
CA GLU A 109 -5.71 6.75 18.26
C GLU A 109 -4.48 6.27 17.48
N MET A 110 -4.13 6.94 16.38
CA MET A 110 -2.90 6.63 15.63
C MET A 110 -1.65 6.93 16.46
N ILE A 111 -1.63 8.01 17.25
CA ILE A 111 -0.53 8.35 18.15
C ILE A 111 -0.34 7.24 19.19
N ALA A 112 -1.42 6.70 19.76
CA ALA A 112 -1.35 5.56 20.67
C ALA A 112 -0.74 4.32 19.99
N LEU A 113 -1.22 3.97 18.78
CA LEU A 113 -0.65 2.85 18.02
C LEU A 113 0.82 3.06 17.63
N ALA A 114 1.23 4.32 17.41
CA ALA A 114 2.61 4.66 17.14
C ALA A 114 3.49 4.59 18.41
N ALA A 115 2.94 4.93 19.58
CA ALA A 115 3.59 4.76 20.87
C ALA A 115 3.87 3.26 21.16
N GLU A 116 2.90 2.40 20.86
CA GLU A 116 3.02 0.93 20.93
C GLU A 116 3.96 0.32 19.85
N GLY A 117 4.45 1.14 18.91
CA GLY A 117 5.35 0.70 17.83
C GLY A 117 4.67 -0.12 16.73
N LYS A 118 3.33 -0.11 16.65
CA LYS A 118 2.54 -0.71 15.56
C LYS A 118 2.59 0.14 14.29
N TRP A 119 2.70 1.45 14.47
CA TRP A 119 2.87 2.44 13.40
C TRP A 119 4.08 3.33 13.66
N LYS A 120 4.57 4.01 12.63
CA LYS A 120 5.71 4.92 12.70
C LYS A 120 5.35 6.23 12.03
N LEU A 121 5.55 7.34 12.73
CA LEU A 121 5.47 8.67 12.14
C LEU A 121 6.57 8.79 11.07
N PHE A 122 6.17 9.13 9.85
CA PHE A 122 7.08 9.30 8.72
C PHE A 122 7.48 10.76 8.57
N SER A 123 8.75 10.97 8.20
CA SER A 123 9.38 12.30 8.13
C SER A 123 8.51 13.34 7.43
N SER A 124 8.70 14.63 7.74
CA SER A 124 8.03 15.74 7.04
C SER A 124 8.41 15.90 5.55
N LYS A 125 9.19 14.96 4.99
CA LYS A 125 9.68 14.94 3.61
C LYS A 125 8.90 13.96 2.73
N TYR A 126 7.58 14.07 2.74
CA TYR A 126 6.70 13.34 1.82
C TYR A 126 5.83 14.29 1.01
N HIS A 127 5.21 13.75 -0.04
CA HIS A 127 4.31 14.48 -0.93
C HIS A 127 3.06 14.96 -0.17
N MET A 128 2.96 16.29 0.02
CA MET A 128 1.83 16.96 0.66
C MET A 128 1.55 18.29 -0.06
N TYR A 129 0.28 18.55 -0.35
CA TYR A 129 -0.15 19.66 -1.19
C TYR A 129 -1.41 20.31 -0.62
N ASN A 130 -1.53 21.62 -0.84
CA ASN A 130 -2.75 22.35 -0.54
C ASN A 130 -3.85 21.89 -1.51
N TYR A 131 -4.99 21.47 -0.97
CA TYR A 131 -6.09 20.95 -1.78
C TYR A 131 -7.45 21.28 -1.15
N LYS A 132 -8.36 21.87 -1.95
CA LYS A 132 -9.73 22.25 -1.54
C LYS A 132 -9.81 22.93 -0.15
N GLY A 133 -8.91 23.89 0.10
CA GLY A 133 -8.86 24.66 1.35
C GLY A 133 -8.14 23.96 2.51
N MET A 134 -7.67 22.72 2.35
CA MET A 134 -6.79 22.06 3.30
C MET A 134 -5.35 22.50 3.08
N ASP A 135 -4.68 22.90 4.16
CA ASP A 135 -3.25 23.19 4.18
C ASP A 135 -2.45 21.89 4.31
N GLY A 136 -1.73 21.53 3.25
CA GLY A 136 -0.93 20.30 3.21
C GLY A 136 0.20 20.27 4.25
N ALA A 137 0.67 21.42 4.74
CA ALA A 137 1.70 21.48 5.78
C ALA A 137 1.21 21.02 7.16
N LEU A 138 -0.10 20.89 7.34
CA LEU A 138 -0.71 20.31 8.55
C LEU A 138 -0.87 18.79 8.47
N ASN A 139 -0.58 18.18 7.33
CA ASN A 139 -0.67 16.73 7.20
C ASN A 139 0.55 16.05 7.81
N VAL A 140 0.33 14.95 8.53
CA VAL A 140 1.37 14.01 8.99
C VAL A 140 1.09 12.62 8.44
N LYS A 141 2.14 11.91 8.01
CA LYS A 141 2.04 10.55 7.48
C LYS A 141 2.53 9.55 8.52
N PHE A 142 1.82 8.45 8.65
CA PHE A 142 2.21 7.26 9.40
C PHE A 142 2.35 6.08 8.45
N ILE A 143 3.26 5.18 8.77
CA ILE A 143 3.48 3.92 8.04
C ILE A 143 3.43 2.76 9.04
N SER A 144 2.76 1.67 8.68
CA SER A 144 2.71 0.47 9.49
C SER A 144 4.11 -0.08 9.79
N LYS A 145 4.26 -0.86 10.87
CA LYS A 145 5.55 -1.42 11.30
C LYS A 145 6.29 -2.17 10.18
N ASP A 146 5.54 -2.88 9.33
CA ASP A 146 6.05 -3.63 8.18
C ASP A 146 6.25 -2.79 6.91
N GLY A 147 5.82 -1.54 6.93
CA GLY A 147 6.04 -0.56 5.86
C GLY A 147 4.99 -0.56 4.74
N ARG A 148 3.98 -1.44 4.83
CA ARG A 148 2.99 -1.64 3.76
C ARG A 148 1.90 -0.59 3.72
N PHE A 149 1.30 -0.29 4.86
CA PHE A 149 0.14 0.57 4.93
C PHE A 149 0.55 1.99 5.27
N GLU A 150 -0.06 2.97 4.62
CA GLU A 150 0.14 4.38 4.93
C GLU A 150 -1.17 5.02 5.35
N ALA A 151 -1.09 5.91 6.32
CA ALA A 151 -2.20 6.73 6.77
C ALA A 151 -1.73 8.18 6.87
N VAL A 152 -2.55 9.13 6.43
CA VAL A 152 -2.24 10.56 6.52
C VAL A 152 -3.32 11.21 7.37
N TYR A 153 -2.93 12.03 8.33
CA TYR A 153 -3.85 12.76 9.20
C TYR A 153 -3.59 14.24 9.09
N ASN A 154 -4.66 15.04 9.11
CA ASN A 154 -4.53 16.49 9.23
C ASN A 154 -4.54 16.86 10.72
N THR A 155 -3.49 17.51 11.20
CA THR A 155 -3.39 17.88 12.63
C THR A 155 -4.35 19.01 13.02
N GLY A 156 -4.82 19.80 12.07
CA GLY A 156 -5.82 20.85 12.32
C GLY A 156 -7.22 20.28 12.60
N THR A 157 -7.57 19.13 12.00
CA THR A 157 -8.87 18.47 12.22
C THR A 157 -8.79 17.23 13.11
N GLY A 158 -7.61 16.65 13.27
CA GLY A 158 -7.39 15.38 13.98
C GLY A 158 -7.97 14.16 13.25
N THR A 159 -8.22 14.26 11.94
CA THR A 159 -8.88 13.21 11.15
C THR A 159 -8.01 12.64 10.05
N LEU A 160 -8.27 11.38 9.69
CA LEU A 160 -7.70 10.72 8.52
C LEU A 160 -8.03 11.53 7.25
N VAL A 161 -7.03 11.71 6.41
CA VAL A 161 -7.09 12.39 5.12
C VAL A 161 -7.42 11.36 4.04
N SER A 162 -8.55 11.56 3.38
CA SER A 162 -9.05 10.71 2.29
C SER A 162 -9.13 11.44 0.95
N ASP A 163 -8.59 12.66 0.85
CA ASP A 163 -8.58 13.38 -0.41
C ASP A 163 -7.64 12.73 -1.44
N PRO A 164 -7.96 12.79 -2.74
CA PRO A 164 -7.22 12.08 -3.77
C PRO A 164 -5.76 12.57 -3.94
N VAL A 165 -5.40 13.72 -3.39
CA VAL A 165 -4.06 14.30 -3.53
C VAL A 165 -3.13 13.84 -2.40
N ASN A 166 -3.65 13.78 -1.17
CA ASN A 166 -2.84 13.59 0.03
C ASN A 166 -3.10 12.27 0.78
N MET A 167 -4.06 11.44 0.36
CA MET A 167 -4.36 10.18 1.04
C MET A 167 -3.14 9.24 1.15
N GLY A 168 -3.12 8.43 2.21
CA GLY A 168 -2.18 7.30 2.32
C GLY A 168 -2.51 6.19 1.33
N THR A 169 -1.50 5.42 0.94
CA THR A 169 -1.59 4.33 -0.05
C THR A 169 -0.80 3.10 0.39
N TYR A 170 -1.09 1.94 -0.19
CA TYR A 170 -0.35 0.69 0.11
C TYR A 170 0.97 0.61 -0.67
N ASN A 171 2.07 0.27 -0.03
CA ASN A 171 3.39 0.08 -0.65
C ASN A 171 3.63 -1.40 -1.01
N TYR A 172 3.74 -1.70 -2.31
CA TYR A 172 4.13 -3.03 -2.81
C TYR A 172 5.59 -3.36 -2.47
N ALA A 173 6.42 -2.33 -2.35
CA ALA A 173 7.80 -2.46 -1.92
C ALA A 173 8.10 -1.42 -0.84
N PRO A 174 7.98 -1.77 0.45
CA PRO A 174 8.29 -0.87 1.55
C PRO A 174 9.65 -0.17 1.39
N GLY A 175 9.66 1.15 1.55
CA GLY A 175 10.85 1.98 1.45
C GLY A 175 11.92 1.58 2.48
N SER A 176 13.20 1.65 2.08
CA SER A 176 14.33 1.30 2.94
C SER A 176 15.62 1.96 2.46
N ILE A 177 16.59 2.16 3.36
CA ILE A 177 17.94 2.64 3.03
C ILE A 177 18.76 1.63 2.22
N ASN A 178 18.40 0.34 2.29
CA ASN A 178 19.01 -0.68 1.45
C ASN A 178 18.78 -0.35 -0.04
N PRO A 179 19.84 -0.25 -0.87
CA PRO A 179 19.73 0.19 -2.26
C PRO A 179 18.78 -0.64 -3.13
N ILE A 180 18.76 -1.97 -2.93
CA ILE A 180 17.89 -2.87 -3.69
C ILE A 180 16.43 -2.61 -3.32
N LYS A 181 16.11 -2.53 -2.02
CA LYS A 181 14.75 -2.21 -1.57
C LYS A 181 14.32 -0.81 -2.01
N TYR A 182 15.23 0.16 -1.98
CA TYR A 182 14.96 1.51 -2.50
C TYR A 182 14.61 1.49 -4.00
N LEU A 183 15.36 0.74 -4.81
CA LEU A 183 15.07 0.58 -6.23
C LEU A 183 13.69 -0.05 -6.46
N MET A 184 13.34 -1.07 -5.68
CA MET A 184 12.03 -1.73 -5.77
C MET A 184 10.89 -0.77 -5.39
N HIS A 185 11.03 -0.02 -4.30
CA HIS A 185 10.06 1.01 -3.92
C HIS A 185 9.90 2.07 -5.03
N ASN A 186 11.02 2.49 -5.64
CA ASN A 186 10.97 3.44 -6.73
C ASN A 186 10.24 2.86 -7.96
N ARG A 187 10.51 1.60 -8.31
CA ARG A 187 9.91 0.91 -9.47
C ARG A 187 8.42 0.68 -9.32
N TYR A 188 7.98 0.21 -8.15
CA TYR A 188 6.61 -0.29 -7.97
C TYR A 188 5.67 0.70 -7.27
N ASP A 189 6.19 1.69 -6.55
CA ASP A 189 5.34 2.65 -5.83
C ASP A 189 5.50 4.08 -6.38
N LYS A 190 6.74 4.56 -6.55
CA LYS A 190 6.98 5.97 -6.93
C LYS A 190 6.79 6.25 -8.42
N ILE A 191 7.32 5.42 -9.31
CA ILE A 191 7.17 5.60 -10.77
C ILE A 191 5.69 5.55 -11.18
N PRO A 192 4.90 4.56 -10.72
CA PRO A 192 3.46 4.52 -11.00
C PRO A 192 2.71 5.72 -10.45
N TRP A 193 3.00 6.16 -9.23
CA TRP A 193 2.43 7.39 -8.68
C TRP A 193 2.77 8.62 -9.53
N LYS A 194 4.02 8.77 -9.99
CA LYS A 194 4.41 9.84 -10.93
C LYS A 194 3.75 9.74 -12.30
N LYS A 195 3.22 8.58 -12.65
CA LYS A 195 2.49 8.38 -13.90
C LYS A 195 1.01 8.71 -13.76
N TRP A 196 0.40 8.36 -12.63
CA TRP A 196 -1.07 8.29 -12.50
C TRP A 196 -1.67 9.08 -11.31
N GLY A 197 -0.89 9.53 -10.34
CA GLY A 197 -1.42 10.10 -9.08
C GLY A 197 -1.88 9.00 -8.10
N ASN A 198 -2.63 9.36 -7.05
CA ASN A 198 -3.16 8.35 -6.10
C ASN A 198 -4.48 7.75 -6.57
N THR A 199 -5.32 8.51 -7.29
CA THR A 199 -6.63 8.06 -7.79
C THR A 199 -6.80 8.47 -9.26
N LYS A 200 -7.86 7.98 -9.91
CA LYS A 200 -8.24 8.40 -11.27
C LYS A 200 -8.81 9.82 -11.32
N GLU A 201 -9.19 10.38 -10.17
CA GLU A 201 -9.86 11.68 -10.08
C GLU A 201 -8.90 12.84 -10.29
N VAL A 202 -7.63 12.67 -9.90
CA VAL A 202 -6.61 13.72 -9.98
C VAL A 202 -5.30 13.12 -10.49
N SER A 203 -4.86 13.57 -11.66
CA SER A 203 -3.61 13.08 -12.26
C SER A 203 -2.39 13.60 -11.52
N TYR A 204 -1.25 12.93 -11.69
CA TYR A 204 0.04 13.46 -11.20
C TYR A 204 0.36 14.86 -11.76
N GLN A 205 -0.02 15.13 -13.01
CA GLN A 205 0.20 16.43 -13.65
C GLN A 205 -0.56 17.52 -12.90
N ASP A 206 -1.83 17.27 -12.57
CA ASP A 206 -2.65 18.21 -11.79
C ASP A 206 -2.10 18.37 -10.37
N ILE A 207 -1.69 17.28 -9.71
CA ILE A 207 -1.08 17.31 -8.38
C ILE A 207 0.12 18.27 -8.33
N ASN A 208 0.97 18.27 -9.36
CA ASN A 208 2.15 19.14 -9.40
C ASN A 208 1.85 20.62 -9.62
N THR A 209 0.60 20.97 -9.97
CA THR A 209 0.19 22.38 -10.07
C THR A 209 -0.16 22.96 -8.69
N PHE A 210 -0.40 22.11 -7.68
CA PHE A 210 -0.76 22.56 -6.35
C PHE A 210 0.46 23.06 -5.56
N GLN A 211 0.21 24.06 -4.71
CA GLN A 211 1.21 24.53 -3.76
C GLN A 211 1.60 23.41 -2.80
N SER A 212 2.89 23.10 -2.73
CA SER A 212 3.40 22.04 -1.87
C SER A 212 3.73 22.55 -0.47
N GLY A 213 3.31 21.79 0.56
CA GLY A 213 3.75 21.98 1.94
C GLY A 213 5.04 21.22 2.27
N HIS A 214 5.55 20.42 1.32
CA HIS A 214 6.62 19.46 1.49
C HIS A 214 7.89 20.12 2.04
N GLY A 215 8.36 19.64 3.20
CA GLY A 215 9.61 20.09 3.80
C GLY A 215 9.62 21.55 4.28
N SER A 216 8.47 22.23 4.25
CA SER A 216 8.32 23.59 4.78
C SER A 216 8.64 23.66 6.27
N LEU A 217 9.00 24.85 6.77
CA LEU A 217 9.22 25.06 8.22
C LEU A 217 7.97 24.69 9.04
N ARG A 218 6.78 24.98 8.49
CA ARG A 218 5.50 24.63 9.11
C ARG A 218 5.30 23.12 9.18
N ALA A 219 5.54 22.38 8.08
CA ALA A 219 5.44 20.93 8.09
C ALA A 219 6.45 20.27 9.05
N LYS A 220 7.67 20.81 9.14
CA LYS A 220 8.68 20.35 10.11
C LYS A 220 8.25 20.59 11.56
N SER A 221 7.73 21.78 11.85
CA SER A 221 7.20 22.10 13.19
C SER A 221 6.01 21.22 13.55
N ASN A 222 5.10 20.99 12.59
CA ASN A 222 3.93 20.12 12.77
C ASN A 222 4.34 18.66 13.04
N PHE A 223 5.27 18.12 12.24
CA PHE A 223 5.86 16.80 12.48
C PHE A 223 6.45 16.69 13.88
N LYS A 224 7.26 17.68 14.31
CA LYS A 224 7.93 17.65 15.62
C LYS A 224 6.93 17.62 16.78
N LYS A 225 5.81 18.35 16.67
CA LYS A 225 4.75 18.32 17.69
C LYS A 225 4.16 16.92 17.85
N VAL A 226 3.81 16.27 16.74
CA VAL A 226 3.26 14.90 16.78
C VAL A 226 4.30 13.90 17.28
N GLU A 227 5.58 14.10 16.94
CA GLU A 227 6.69 13.29 17.47
C GLU A 227 6.82 13.42 19.00
N GLU A 228 6.73 14.64 19.53
CA GLU A 228 6.74 14.93 20.97
C GLU A 228 5.52 14.31 21.67
N GLU A 229 4.33 14.37 21.07
CA GLU A 229 3.11 13.74 21.60
C GLU A 229 3.23 12.21 21.68
N ILE A 230 3.79 11.57 20.64
CA ILE A 230 4.06 10.12 20.65
C ILE A 230 5.06 9.77 21.75
N GLN A 231 6.11 10.57 21.94
CA GLN A 231 7.09 10.31 22.98
C GLN A 231 6.48 10.45 24.38
N LEU A 232 5.72 11.51 24.63
CA LEU A 232 5.01 11.70 25.90
C LEU A 232 4.07 10.53 26.21
N LYS A 233 3.36 10.02 25.19
CA LYS A 233 2.47 8.87 25.31
C LYS A 233 3.22 7.59 25.73
N LYS A 234 4.39 7.33 25.12
CA LYS A 234 5.27 6.22 25.52
C LYS A 234 5.72 6.34 26.98
N ASP A 235 6.07 7.55 27.40
CA ASP A 235 6.61 7.80 28.74
C ASP A 235 5.53 7.70 29.84
N THR A 236 4.24 7.81 29.48
CA THR A 236 3.11 7.76 30.43
C THR A 236 2.51 6.34 30.55
N GLU A 237 2.78 5.45 29.60
CA GLU A 237 2.26 4.07 29.57
C GLU A 237 3.30 3.00 29.97
N LEU A 238 4.53 3.43 30.29
CA LEU A 238 5.60 2.64 30.91
C LEU A 238 5.58 2.77 32.44
#